data_AF-X1H1V2-F1
#
_entry.id   AF-X1H1V2-F1
#
_cell.length_a   1.000
_cell.length_b   1.000
_cell.length_c   1.000
_cell.angle_alpha   90.00
_cell.angle_beta   90.00
_cell.angle_gamma   90.00
#
_symmetry.space_group_name_H-M   'P 1'
#
loop_
_entity.id
_entity.type
_entity.pdbx_description
1 polymer ?
#
loop_
_entity_poly.entity_id
_entity_poly.type
_entity_poly.pdbx_seq_one_letter_code
_entity_poly.pdbx_strand_id
1 'polypeptide(L)'
;PLGLLKPEDLRNFGSTLDKSFSPGIKTLPRDLKKIVKEYDNVVREFNVDIEFYIISSGLLEIIEGSKFIRDNFSGIYASQLGVDENGILSYIKRCITFTEKTRYLFEINKGISIEDTRKMPYLVNKKIPYEERRIPLSNFIYIGDGQTDVPCFSLLEQFGGKSFGVFNPKDKKSAKRALIEFIVPQRVSLGFYEPKYRKEDPLGSLLRLTVESRVSDIHVEKGVTR
;
A
#
# COMPACT_ATOMS: atom_id res chain seq x y z
N PRO A 1 -4.35 -8.80 31.19
CA PRO A 1 -5.39 -9.28 30.23
C PRO A 1 -4.88 -10.25 29.16
N LEU A 2 -3.63 -10.11 28.67
CA LEU A 2 -3.05 -10.97 27.63
C LEU A 2 -1.79 -11.75 28.05
N GLY A 3 -1.33 -11.57 29.30
CA GLY A 3 -0.09 -12.19 29.80
C GLY A 3 1.17 -11.57 29.21
N LEU A 4 2.30 -12.25 29.40
CA LEU A 4 3.58 -11.90 28.77
C LEU A 4 3.51 -12.35 27.30
N LEU A 5 3.71 -11.40 26.39
CA LEU A 5 3.66 -11.66 24.94
C LEU A 5 5.05 -11.57 24.34
N LYS A 6 5.34 -12.44 23.38
CA LYS A 6 6.51 -12.40 22.51
C LYS A 6 6.10 -12.00 21.09
N PRO A 7 7.04 -11.52 20.25
CA PRO A 7 6.79 -11.27 18.82
C PRO A 7 6.16 -12.47 18.09
N GLU A 8 6.53 -13.68 18.48
CA GLU A 8 6.01 -14.93 17.91
C GLU A 8 4.49 -15.09 18.15
N ASP A 9 4.00 -14.68 19.32
CA ASP A 9 2.57 -14.76 19.66
C ASP A 9 1.75 -13.84 18.74
N LEU A 10 2.27 -12.66 18.43
CA LEU A 10 1.65 -11.73 17.50
C LEU A 10 1.63 -12.28 16.06
N ARG A 11 2.72 -12.93 15.62
CA ARG A 11 2.77 -13.61 14.31
C ARG A 11 1.80 -14.76 14.24
N ASN A 12 1.74 -15.58 15.29
CA ASN A 12 0.81 -16.70 15.38
C ASN A 12 -0.64 -16.21 15.27
N PHE A 13 -0.99 -15.15 16.01
CA PHE A 13 -2.29 -14.51 15.87
C PHE A 13 -2.53 -14.02 14.44
N GLY A 14 -1.57 -13.28 13.87
CA GLY A 14 -1.63 -12.77 12.50
C GLY A 14 -1.90 -13.84 11.45
N SER A 15 -1.29 -15.02 11.60
CA SER A 15 -1.48 -16.16 10.69
C SER A 15 -2.94 -16.64 10.61
N THR A 16 -3.74 -16.40 11.64
CA THR A 16 -5.15 -16.78 11.69
C THR A 16 -6.07 -15.84 10.90
N LEU A 17 -5.60 -14.61 10.63
CA LEU A 17 -6.41 -13.54 10.04
C LEU A 17 -6.62 -13.71 8.52
N ASP A 18 -5.84 -14.57 7.86
CA ASP A 18 -5.97 -14.80 6.42
C ASP A 18 -7.40 -15.21 6.03
N LYS A 19 -8.16 -15.83 6.92
CA LYS A 19 -9.55 -16.26 6.65
C LYS A 19 -10.56 -15.11 6.68
N SER A 20 -10.26 -14.01 7.35
CA SER A 20 -11.14 -12.85 7.49
C SER A 20 -10.86 -11.74 6.49
N PHE A 21 -9.89 -11.95 5.60
CA PHE A 21 -9.55 -11.00 4.55
C PHE A 21 -10.71 -10.74 3.59
N SER A 22 -10.78 -9.49 3.14
CA SER A 22 -11.76 -9.01 2.18
C SER A 22 -11.91 -9.93 0.96
N PRO A 23 -13.14 -10.15 0.46
CA PRO A 23 -13.37 -10.99 -0.72
C PRO A 23 -12.48 -10.58 -1.90
N GLY A 24 -11.84 -11.56 -2.55
CA GLY A 24 -11.01 -11.35 -3.75
C GLY A 24 -9.58 -10.85 -3.52
N ILE A 25 -9.20 -10.40 -2.32
CA ILE A 25 -7.84 -9.85 -2.10
C ILE A 25 -6.74 -10.89 -2.32
N LYS A 26 -7.02 -12.17 -1.99
CA LYS A 26 -6.05 -13.25 -2.13
C LYS A 26 -5.67 -13.56 -3.58
N THR A 27 -6.53 -13.24 -4.53
CA THR A 27 -6.26 -13.47 -5.97
C THR A 27 -5.77 -12.20 -6.66
N LEU A 28 -6.02 -11.03 -6.07
CA LEU A 28 -5.74 -9.75 -6.70
C LEU A 28 -4.27 -9.56 -7.12
N PRO A 29 -3.25 -9.77 -6.26
CA PRO A 29 -1.85 -9.58 -6.67
C PRO A 29 -1.46 -10.42 -7.88
N ARG A 30 -1.88 -11.70 -7.89
CA ARG A 30 -1.65 -12.60 -9.01
C ARG A 30 -2.33 -12.11 -10.28
N ASP A 31 -3.58 -11.70 -10.18
CA ASP A 31 -4.35 -11.23 -11.34
C ASP A 31 -3.74 -9.93 -11.91
N LEU A 32 -3.33 -8.98 -11.07
CA LEU A 32 -2.68 -7.74 -11.52
C LEU A 32 -1.30 -8.01 -12.15
N LYS A 33 -0.49 -8.89 -11.56
CA LYS A 33 0.76 -9.36 -12.19
C LYS A 33 0.51 -10.01 -13.55
N LYS A 34 -0.59 -10.76 -13.70
CA LYS A 34 -0.97 -11.36 -14.98
C LYS A 34 -1.30 -10.29 -16.02
N ILE A 35 -2.08 -9.27 -15.67
CA ILE A 35 -2.41 -8.16 -16.57
C ILE A 35 -1.12 -7.49 -17.06
N VAL A 36 -0.18 -7.15 -16.17
CA VAL A 36 1.10 -6.54 -16.57
C VAL A 36 1.85 -7.44 -17.57
N LYS A 37 1.89 -8.76 -17.31
CA LYS A 37 2.56 -9.74 -18.18
C LYS A 37 1.90 -9.93 -19.56
N GLU A 38 0.62 -9.60 -19.71
CA GLU A 38 -0.07 -9.66 -21.01
C GLU A 38 0.46 -8.58 -21.97
N TYR A 39 1.10 -7.52 -21.45
CA TYR A 39 1.80 -6.47 -22.22
C TYR A 39 3.29 -6.81 -22.41
N ASP A 40 3.59 -8.00 -22.93
CA ASP A 40 4.94 -8.58 -23.00
C ASP A 40 5.96 -7.67 -23.73
N ASN A 41 5.54 -6.95 -24.77
CA ASN A 41 6.39 -5.97 -25.46
C ASN A 41 6.84 -4.83 -24.54
N VAL A 42 5.90 -4.25 -23.79
CA VAL A 42 6.16 -3.15 -22.83
C VAL A 42 7.05 -3.64 -21.70
N VAL A 43 6.77 -4.84 -21.18
CA VAL A 43 7.54 -5.45 -20.09
C VAL A 43 8.97 -5.70 -20.51
N ARG A 44 9.21 -6.31 -21.68
CA ARG A 44 10.57 -6.60 -22.16
C ARG A 44 11.35 -5.34 -22.53
N GLU A 45 10.69 -4.37 -23.13
CA GLU A 45 11.36 -3.16 -23.61
C GLU A 45 11.69 -2.17 -22.48
N PHE A 46 10.79 -2.03 -21.51
CA PHE A 46 10.89 -1.00 -20.47
C PHE A 46 11.07 -1.54 -19.05
N ASN A 47 11.23 -2.87 -18.90
CA ASN A 47 11.39 -3.58 -17.63
C ASN A 47 10.28 -3.22 -16.62
N VAL A 48 9.02 -3.26 -17.07
CA VAL A 48 7.86 -2.92 -16.25
C VAL A 48 7.45 -4.12 -15.39
N ASP A 49 7.28 -3.87 -14.09
CA ASP A 49 6.74 -4.83 -13.12
C ASP A 49 5.78 -4.11 -12.15
N ILE A 50 5.06 -4.88 -11.33
CA ILE A 50 4.17 -4.38 -10.29
C ILE A 50 4.57 -4.89 -8.91
N GLU A 51 4.70 -3.95 -7.98
CA GLU A 51 5.09 -4.18 -6.60
C GLU A 51 3.96 -3.83 -5.65
N PHE A 52 3.87 -4.57 -4.54
CA PHE A 52 2.79 -4.42 -3.57
C PHE A 52 3.36 -4.04 -2.20
N TYR A 53 2.85 -2.95 -1.63
CA TYR A 53 3.32 -2.45 -0.34
C TYR A 53 2.17 -2.32 0.64
N ILE A 54 2.45 -2.62 1.93
CA ILE A 54 1.54 -2.32 3.04
C ILE A 54 2.14 -1.18 3.84
N ILE A 55 1.36 -0.12 4.05
CA ILE A 55 1.71 0.99 4.93
C ILE A 55 0.61 1.10 5.99
N SER A 56 0.92 0.73 7.23
CA SER A 56 -0.08 0.53 8.28
C SER A 56 0.38 1.10 9.62
N SER A 57 -0.55 1.65 10.40
CA SER A 57 -0.33 1.97 11.82
C SER A 57 -0.43 0.72 12.71
N GLY A 58 -0.87 -0.42 12.17
CA GLY A 58 -0.92 -1.71 12.86
C GLY A 58 0.47 -2.29 13.16
N LEU A 59 0.49 -3.40 13.89
CA LEU A 59 1.74 -4.05 14.32
C LEU A 59 2.36 -4.90 13.21
N LEU A 60 3.66 -4.71 12.97
CA LEU A 60 4.41 -5.41 11.93
C LEU A 60 4.32 -6.92 12.13
N GLU A 61 4.53 -7.39 13.35
CA GLU A 61 4.58 -8.82 13.66
C GLU A 61 3.24 -9.52 13.35
N ILE A 62 2.11 -8.84 13.54
CA ILE A 62 0.79 -9.38 13.17
C ILE A 62 0.67 -9.47 11.65
N ILE A 63 1.04 -8.42 10.92
CA ILE A 63 0.94 -8.39 9.45
C ILE A 63 1.87 -9.43 8.83
N GLU A 64 3.12 -9.50 9.32
CA GLU A 64 4.12 -10.48 8.90
C GLU A 64 3.72 -11.91 9.28
N GLY A 65 2.83 -12.12 10.25
CA GLY A 65 2.30 -13.44 10.60
C GLY A 65 1.54 -14.11 9.44
N SER A 66 0.92 -13.32 8.56
CA SER A 66 0.20 -13.80 7.38
C SER A 66 1.13 -14.41 6.33
N LYS A 67 0.94 -15.68 5.99
CA LYS A 67 1.68 -16.32 4.89
C LYS A 67 1.33 -15.67 3.56
N PHE A 68 0.05 -15.38 3.32
CA PHE A 68 -0.38 -14.71 2.09
C PHE A 68 0.36 -13.39 1.87
N ILE A 69 0.48 -12.56 2.90
CA ILE A 69 1.15 -11.26 2.77
C ILE A 69 2.64 -11.45 2.45
N ARG A 70 3.35 -12.31 3.20
CA ARG A 70 4.79 -12.57 2.97
C ARG A 70 5.09 -13.04 1.55
N ASP A 71 4.21 -13.87 0.97
CA ASP A 71 4.43 -14.44 -0.36
C ASP A 71 4.10 -13.47 -1.51
N ASN A 72 3.34 -12.38 -1.25
CA ASN A 72 2.78 -11.53 -2.30
C ASN A 72 3.17 -10.06 -2.22
N PHE A 73 3.64 -9.56 -1.08
CA PHE A 73 3.99 -8.14 -0.89
C PHE A 73 5.49 -7.91 -0.91
N SER A 74 5.91 -6.86 -1.62
CA SER A 74 7.29 -6.41 -1.78
C SER A 74 7.83 -5.73 -0.51
N GLY A 75 6.96 -5.16 0.34
CA GLY A 75 7.39 -4.51 1.56
C GLY A 75 6.26 -4.14 2.53
N ILE A 76 6.59 -4.10 3.81
CA ILE A 76 5.66 -3.76 4.90
C ILE A 76 6.27 -2.67 5.79
N TYR A 77 5.56 -1.55 5.88
CA TYR A 77 5.80 -0.46 6.81
C TYR A 77 4.71 -0.50 7.88
N ALA A 78 5.08 -0.91 9.10
CA ALA A 78 4.15 -1.09 10.21
C ALA A 78 4.76 -0.65 11.56
N SER A 79 3.91 -0.30 12.53
CA SER A 79 4.34 -0.02 13.91
C SER A 79 4.97 -1.26 14.53
N GLN A 80 5.86 -1.08 15.50
CA GLN A 80 6.58 -2.19 16.14
C GLN A 80 6.66 -1.99 17.65
N LEU A 81 6.56 -3.10 18.35
CA LEU A 81 6.89 -3.20 19.77
C LEU A 81 8.32 -3.71 19.94
N GLY A 82 8.99 -3.23 20.97
CA GLY A 82 10.31 -3.68 21.39
C GLY A 82 10.23 -4.77 22.44
N VAL A 83 11.30 -5.55 22.56
CA VAL A 83 11.42 -6.62 23.55
C VAL A 83 12.44 -6.25 24.62
N ASP A 84 12.19 -6.70 25.85
CA ASP A 84 13.18 -6.67 26.92
C ASP A 84 14.27 -7.76 26.76
N GLU A 85 15.15 -7.86 27.75
CA GLU A 85 16.21 -8.87 27.82
C GLU A 85 15.70 -10.33 27.84
N ASN A 86 14.45 -10.55 28.24
CA ASN A 86 13.80 -11.85 28.26
C ASN A 86 13.01 -12.15 26.98
N GLY A 87 13.08 -11.26 25.98
CA GLY A 87 12.36 -11.38 24.72
C GLY A 87 10.87 -11.06 24.83
N ILE A 88 10.42 -10.42 25.92
CA ILE A 88 9.02 -10.07 26.17
C ILE A 88 8.74 -8.67 25.63
N LEU A 89 7.62 -8.51 24.93
CA LEU A 89 7.15 -7.23 24.43
C LEU A 89 6.92 -6.25 25.59
N SER A 90 7.65 -5.13 25.59
CA SER A 90 7.76 -4.27 26.77
C SER A 90 7.70 -2.76 26.49
N TYR A 91 7.99 -2.30 25.27
CA TYR A 91 7.94 -0.87 24.93
C TYR A 91 7.57 -0.63 23.46
N ILE A 92 7.27 0.63 23.11
CA ILE A 92 7.04 1.04 21.72
C ILE A 92 8.39 1.24 21.03
N LYS A 93 8.71 0.40 20.04
CA LYS A 93 9.94 0.53 19.25
C LYS A 93 9.76 1.51 18.10
N ARG A 94 8.58 1.50 17.47
CA ARG A 94 8.24 2.40 16.35
C ARG A 94 6.73 2.60 16.29
N CYS A 95 6.30 3.85 16.11
CA CYS A 95 4.93 4.20 15.81
C CYS A 95 4.85 4.74 14.37
N ILE A 96 3.83 4.32 13.62
CA ILE A 96 3.51 4.90 12.32
C ILE A 96 2.23 5.71 12.48
N THR A 97 2.35 7.03 12.32
CA THR A 97 1.22 7.94 12.27
C THR A 97 0.83 8.26 10.83
N PHE A 98 -0.21 9.09 10.65
CA PHE A 98 -0.66 9.53 9.33
C PHE A 98 0.42 10.30 8.56
N THR A 99 1.32 11.01 9.22
CA THR A 99 2.45 11.71 8.56
C THR A 99 3.51 10.75 8.04
N GLU A 100 3.76 9.65 8.75
CA GLU A 100 4.79 8.68 8.38
C GLU A 100 4.38 7.91 7.12
N LYS A 101 3.08 7.74 6.87
CA LYS A 101 2.60 7.08 5.65
C LYS A 101 3.10 7.78 4.38
N THR A 102 3.02 9.11 4.35
CA THR A 102 3.54 9.92 3.24
C THR A 102 5.05 9.80 3.10
N ARG A 103 5.78 9.74 4.22
CA ARG A 103 7.24 9.48 4.23
C ARG A 103 7.56 8.17 3.51
N TYR A 104 6.82 7.09 3.79
CA TYR A 104 7.04 5.80 3.15
C TYR A 104 6.72 5.79 1.65
N LEU A 105 5.76 6.61 1.19
CA LEU A 105 5.56 6.80 -0.26
C LEU A 105 6.81 7.41 -0.92
N PHE A 106 7.47 8.37 -0.26
CA PHE A 106 8.74 8.91 -0.75
C PHE A 106 9.89 7.90 -0.70
N GLU A 107 9.94 7.02 0.32
CA GLU A 107 10.94 5.95 0.40
C GLU A 107 10.80 4.97 -0.78
N ILE A 108 9.57 4.51 -1.05
CA ILE A 108 9.27 3.63 -2.20
C ILE A 108 9.58 4.33 -3.51
N ASN A 109 9.14 5.58 -3.67
CA ASN A 109 9.36 6.39 -4.86
C ASN A 109 10.86 6.53 -5.17
N LYS A 110 11.67 6.79 -4.14
CA LYS A 110 13.13 6.92 -4.25
C LYS A 110 13.88 5.59 -4.34
N GLY A 111 13.22 4.46 -4.06
CA GLY A 111 13.85 3.14 -4.04
C GLY A 111 14.82 2.94 -2.88
N ILE A 112 14.59 3.59 -1.74
CA ILE A 112 15.42 3.41 -0.54
C ILE A 112 14.97 2.14 0.17
N SER A 113 15.92 1.29 0.56
CA SER A 113 15.63 0.04 1.27
C SER A 113 14.97 0.31 2.63
N ILE A 114 14.02 -0.56 2.99
CA ILE A 114 13.34 -0.53 4.29
C ILE A 114 14.36 -0.75 5.42
N GLU A 115 15.35 -1.62 5.22
CA GLU A 115 16.42 -1.89 6.18
C GLU A 115 17.27 -0.65 6.44
N ASP A 116 17.56 0.12 5.39
CA ASP A 116 18.34 1.35 5.48
C ASP A 116 17.54 2.44 6.19
N THR A 117 16.28 2.66 5.83
CA THR A 117 15.45 3.70 6.48
C THR A 117 15.05 3.35 7.91
N ARG A 118 15.04 2.06 8.28
CA ARG A 118 14.92 1.61 9.67
C ARG A 118 16.10 2.07 10.53
N LYS A 119 17.31 2.12 9.97
CA LYS A 119 18.52 2.57 10.68
C LYS A 119 18.72 4.08 10.57
N MET A 120 18.41 4.64 9.40
CA MET A 120 18.66 6.04 9.05
C MET A 120 17.41 6.65 8.38
N PRO A 121 16.38 7.03 9.16
CA PRO A 121 15.12 7.55 8.63
C PRO A 121 15.26 8.79 7.74
N TYR A 122 16.32 9.58 7.94
CA TYR A 122 16.60 10.81 7.20
C TYR A 122 17.13 10.57 5.78
N LEU A 123 17.44 9.33 5.38
CA LEU A 123 17.83 9.02 4.00
C LEU A 123 16.77 9.44 2.98
N VAL A 124 15.49 9.41 3.39
CA VAL A 124 14.38 9.92 2.58
C VAL A 124 14.49 11.42 2.28
N ASN A 125 15.26 12.19 3.05
CA ASN A 125 15.45 13.63 2.80
C ASN A 125 16.52 13.91 1.74
N LYS A 126 17.29 12.91 1.30
CA LYS A 126 18.25 13.06 0.20
C LYS A 126 17.51 13.56 -1.04
N LYS A 127 18.00 14.63 -1.65
CA LYS A 127 17.45 15.17 -2.90
C LYS A 127 17.81 14.19 -4.02
N ILE A 128 16.78 13.60 -4.62
CA ILE A 128 16.89 12.73 -5.80
C ILE A 128 16.01 13.37 -6.88
N PRO A 129 16.58 13.77 -8.03
CA PRO A 129 15.83 14.27 -9.19
C PRO A 129 14.68 13.35 -9.57
N TYR A 130 13.61 13.89 -10.14
CA TYR A 130 12.39 13.10 -10.42
C TYR A 130 12.66 11.95 -11.39
N GLU A 131 13.53 12.20 -12.34
CA GLU A 131 13.97 11.33 -13.44
C GLU A 131 14.84 10.17 -12.94
N GLU A 132 15.52 10.36 -11.80
CA GLU A 132 16.37 9.35 -11.15
C GLU A 132 15.61 8.52 -10.10
N ARG A 133 14.33 8.81 -9.85
CA ARG A 133 13.55 8.07 -8.85
C ARG A 133 13.17 6.69 -9.38
N ARG A 134 13.29 5.68 -8.54
CA ARG A 134 13.05 4.28 -8.93
C ARG A 134 11.63 4.05 -9.45
N ILE A 135 10.62 4.61 -8.76
CA ILE A 135 9.21 4.45 -9.14
C ILE A 135 8.55 5.83 -9.11
N PRO A 136 8.27 6.47 -10.26
CA PRO A 136 7.55 7.74 -10.32
C PRO A 136 6.21 7.69 -9.57
N LEU A 137 5.83 8.78 -8.89
CA LEU A 137 4.56 8.83 -8.12
C LEU A 137 3.32 8.71 -9.02
N SER A 138 3.42 9.06 -10.31
CA SER A 138 2.38 8.82 -11.32
C SER A 138 2.04 7.34 -11.51
N ASN A 139 2.97 6.44 -11.18
CA ASN A 139 2.78 4.99 -11.29
C ASN A 139 2.19 4.37 -10.01
N PHE A 140 1.90 5.16 -8.98
CA PHE A 140 1.35 4.65 -7.73
C PHE A 140 -0.17 4.49 -7.84
N ILE A 141 -0.65 3.35 -7.33
CA ILE A 141 -2.06 3.12 -7.03
C ILE A 141 -2.17 2.89 -5.52
N TYR A 142 -2.88 3.78 -4.82
CA TYR A 142 -3.01 3.76 -3.37
C TYR A 142 -4.44 3.44 -2.95
N ILE A 143 -4.58 2.61 -1.92
CA ILE A 143 -5.87 2.20 -1.36
C ILE A 143 -5.84 2.53 0.13
N GLY A 144 -6.76 3.37 0.59
CA GLY A 144 -6.78 3.85 1.98
C GLY A 144 -8.18 4.03 2.53
N ASP A 145 -8.30 4.05 3.86
CA ASP A 145 -9.60 4.15 4.56
C ASP A 145 -10.07 5.58 4.81
N GLY A 146 -9.35 6.56 4.26
CA GLY A 146 -9.77 7.95 4.17
C GLY A 146 -9.04 8.85 5.14
N GLN A 147 -9.36 8.73 6.43
CA GLN A 147 -9.01 9.79 7.40
C GLN A 147 -7.52 9.90 7.67
N THR A 148 -6.82 8.78 7.87
CA THR A 148 -5.37 8.81 8.11
C THR A 148 -4.55 8.85 6.82
N ASP A 149 -5.21 8.69 5.67
CA ASP A 149 -4.59 8.56 4.36
C ASP A 149 -4.73 9.82 3.49
N VAL A 150 -5.45 10.85 3.97
CA VAL A 150 -5.63 12.12 3.23
C VAL A 150 -4.32 12.68 2.69
N PRO A 151 -3.22 12.77 3.47
CA PRO A 151 -1.98 13.32 2.95
C PRO A 151 -1.39 12.46 1.82
N CYS A 152 -1.60 11.15 1.85
CA CYS A 152 -1.19 10.24 0.78
C CYS A 152 -2.02 10.46 -0.48
N PHE A 153 -3.33 10.62 -0.35
CA PHE A 153 -4.20 10.89 -1.49
C PHE A 153 -3.86 12.23 -2.15
N SER A 154 -3.71 13.30 -1.36
CA SER A 154 -3.34 14.62 -1.86
C SER A 154 -1.98 14.63 -2.55
N LEU A 155 -1.00 13.90 -1.99
CA LEU A 155 0.30 13.74 -2.63
C LEU A 155 0.15 13.08 -4.00
N LEU A 156 -0.57 11.96 -4.09
CA LEU A 156 -0.68 11.22 -5.34
C LEU A 156 -1.47 11.97 -6.39
N GLU A 157 -2.56 12.65 -6.02
CA GLU A 157 -3.33 13.51 -6.94
C GLU A 157 -2.43 14.57 -7.58
N GLN A 158 -1.58 15.22 -6.78
CA GLN A 158 -0.65 16.24 -7.26
C GLN A 158 0.37 15.70 -8.28
N PHE A 159 0.78 14.43 -8.15
CA PHE A 159 1.82 13.82 -9.00
C PHE A 159 1.26 12.81 -10.02
N GLY A 160 -0.05 12.81 -10.25
CA GLY A 160 -0.72 11.96 -11.26
C GLY A 160 -0.92 10.50 -10.86
N GLY A 161 -0.61 10.14 -9.61
CA GLY A 161 -0.93 8.82 -9.04
C GLY A 161 -2.43 8.65 -8.83
N LYS A 162 -2.87 7.40 -8.65
CA LYS A 162 -4.29 7.07 -8.48
C LYS A 162 -4.59 6.64 -7.06
N SER A 163 -5.68 7.14 -6.49
CA SER A 163 -6.11 6.82 -5.13
C SER A 163 -7.54 6.31 -5.09
N PHE A 164 -7.74 5.25 -4.30
CA PHE A 164 -9.04 4.64 -4.01
C PHE A 164 -9.31 4.71 -2.51
N GLY A 165 -10.48 5.24 -2.17
CA GLY A 165 -11.00 5.19 -0.81
C GLY A 165 -11.72 3.86 -0.57
N VAL A 166 -11.58 3.29 0.62
CA VAL A 166 -12.40 2.15 1.06
C VAL A 166 -13.17 2.48 2.33
N PHE A 167 -14.38 1.94 2.44
CA PHE A 167 -15.21 2.12 3.64
C PHE A 167 -15.85 0.80 4.07
N ASN A 168 -16.19 0.68 5.34
CA ASN A 168 -16.93 -0.47 5.83
C ASN A 168 -18.44 -0.26 5.63
N PRO A 169 -19.12 -0.99 4.73
CA PRO A 169 -20.56 -0.79 4.49
C PRO A 169 -21.43 -1.14 5.70
N LYS A 170 -20.94 -1.98 6.61
CA LYS A 170 -21.65 -2.33 7.85
C LYS A 170 -21.60 -1.20 8.88
N ASP A 171 -20.67 -0.28 8.73
CA ASP A 171 -20.56 0.92 9.58
C ASP A 171 -21.14 2.13 8.84
N LYS A 172 -22.42 2.41 9.10
CA LYS A 172 -23.13 3.58 8.54
C LYS A 172 -22.43 4.90 8.86
N LYS A 173 -21.69 5.00 9.98
CA LYS A 173 -20.93 6.21 10.32
C LYS A 173 -19.70 6.35 9.43
N SER A 174 -18.98 5.25 9.18
CA SER A 174 -17.84 5.21 8.24
C SER A 174 -18.26 5.63 6.82
N ALA A 175 -19.37 5.09 6.30
CA ALA A 175 -19.85 5.44 4.96
C ALA A 175 -20.26 6.92 4.83
N LYS A 176 -21.01 7.45 5.82
CA LYS A 176 -21.40 8.87 5.84
C LYS A 176 -20.18 9.79 5.96
N ARG A 177 -19.22 9.40 6.80
CA ARG A 177 -17.96 10.14 6.97
C ARG A 177 -17.16 10.16 5.66
N ALA A 178 -17.04 9.03 4.98
CA ALA A 178 -16.31 8.92 3.71
C ALA A 178 -16.86 9.87 2.64
N LEU A 179 -18.20 9.93 2.51
CA LEU A 179 -18.87 10.84 1.59
C LEU A 179 -18.56 12.32 1.89
N ILE A 180 -18.70 12.72 3.16
CA ILE A 180 -18.56 14.13 3.58
C ILE A 180 -17.10 14.59 3.60
N GLU A 181 -16.18 13.77 4.12
CA GLU A 181 -14.80 14.19 4.36
C GLU A 181 -13.90 14.09 3.12
N PHE A 182 -14.26 13.25 2.13
CA PHE A 182 -13.34 12.92 1.05
C PHE A 182 -13.93 13.01 -0.36
N ILE A 183 -15.18 12.58 -0.57
CA ILE A 183 -15.81 12.70 -1.90
C ILE A 183 -16.18 14.16 -2.18
N VAL A 184 -16.86 14.83 -1.24
CA VAL A 184 -17.25 16.24 -1.40
C VAL A 184 -16.03 17.15 -1.61
N PRO A 185 -14.90 16.99 -0.88
CA PRO A 185 -13.73 17.83 -1.09
C PRO A 185 -12.81 17.40 -2.24
N GLN A 186 -13.23 16.47 -3.12
CA GLN A 186 -12.44 15.92 -4.24
C GLN A 186 -11.05 15.38 -3.87
N ARG A 187 -10.90 14.82 -2.66
CA ARG A 187 -9.60 14.35 -2.16
C ARG A 187 -9.21 12.95 -2.62
N VAL A 188 -10.12 12.23 -3.28
CA VAL A 188 -9.88 10.88 -3.80
C VAL A 188 -10.21 10.83 -5.28
N SER A 189 -9.20 10.52 -6.09
CA SER A 189 -9.24 10.60 -7.54
C SER A 189 -10.29 9.68 -8.18
N LEU A 190 -10.45 8.47 -7.64
CA LEU A 190 -11.30 7.43 -8.24
C LEU A 190 -12.49 7.06 -7.35
N GLY A 191 -12.73 7.74 -6.23
CA GLY A 191 -13.90 7.53 -5.37
C GLY A 191 -13.73 6.48 -4.25
N PHE A 192 -14.85 6.19 -3.56
CA PHE A 192 -14.89 5.28 -2.40
C PHE A 192 -15.70 4.01 -2.69
N TYR A 193 -15.17 2.88 -2.24
CA TYR A 193 -15.75 1.57 -2.52
C TYR A 193 -15.79 0.67 -1.29
N GLU A 194 -16.66 -0.31 -1.31
CA GLU A 194 -16.54 -1.44 -0.38
C GLU A 194 -15.24 -2.20 -0.68
N PRO A 195 -14.53 -2.71 0.34
CA PRO A 195 -13.28 -3.43 0.16
C PRO A 195 -13.55 -4.87 -0.34
N LYS A 196 -14.06 -4.98 -1.56
CA LYS A 196 -14.30 -6.23 -2.28
C LYS A 196 -13.53 -6.18 -3.60
N TYR A 197 -12.64 -7.15 -3.81
CA TYR A 197 -11.58 -7.11 -4.83
C TYR A 197 -11.76 -8.14 -5.95
N ARG A 198 -12.92 -8.82 -6.00
CA ARG A 198 -13.21 -9.77 -7.09
C ARG A 198 -13.44 -9.00 -8.40
N LYS A 199 -13.40 -9.70 -9.53
CA LYS A 199 -13.43 -9.06 -10.86
C LYS A 199 -14.75 -8.35 -11.13
N GLU A 200 -15.82 -8.87 -10.56
CA GLU A 200 -17.19 -8.41 -10.65
C GLU A 200 -17.52 -7.28 -9.66
N ASP A 201 -16.71 -7.09 -8.63
CA ASP A 201 -16.93 -6.01 -7.65
C ASP A 201 -16.38 -4.68 -8.20
N PRO A 202 -17.03 -3.53 -7.92
CA PRO A 202 -16.62 -2.23 -8.46
C PRO A 202 -15.13 -1.89 -8.24
N LEU A 203 -14.64 -2.01 -7.00
CA LEU A 203 -13.23 -1.75 -6.68
C LEU A 203 -12.29 -2.71 -7.40
N GLY A 204 -12.59 -4.00 -7.38
CA GLY A 204 -11.76 -5.01 -8.01
C GLY A 204 -11.68 -4.87 -9.54
N SER A 205 -12.77 -4.49 -10.20
CA SER A 205 -12.79 -4.17 -11.62
C SER A 205 -11.94 -2.93 -11.94
N LEU A 206 -12.17 -1.84 -11.21
CA LEU A 206 -11.45 -0.58 -11.44
C LEU A 206 -9.96 -0.68 -11.18
N LEU A 207 -9.53 -1.44 -10.17
CA LEU A 207 -8.11 -1.68 -9.92
C LEU A 207 -7.43 -2.37 -11.10
N ARG A 208 -8.11 -3.34 -11.73
CA ARG A 208 -7.59 -4.05 -12.91
C ARG A 208 -7.49 -3.10 -14.11
N LEU A 209 -8.54 -2.33 -14.37
CA LEU A 209 -8.55 -1.32 -15.44
C LEU A 209 -7.50 -0.23 -15.21
N THR A 210 -7.28 0.18 -13.97
CA THR A 210 -6.28 1.22 -13.64
C THR A 210 -4.86 0.71 -13.91
N VAL A 211 -4.55 -0.54 -13.54
CA VAL A 211 -3.26 -1.16 -13.85
C VAL A 211 -3.09 -1.32 -15.37
N GLU A 212 -4.11 -1.81 -16.07
CA GLU A 212 -4.10 -1.98 -17.52
C GLU A 212 -3.87 -0.66 -18.27
N SER A 213 -4.60 0.39 -17.89
CA SER A 213 -4.42 1.74 -18.42
C SER A 213 -3.01 2.25 -18.16
N ARG A 214 -2.50 2.09 -16.94
CA ARG A 214 -1.18 2.63 -16.57
C ARG A 214 -0.03 1.94 -17.31
N VAL A 215 -0.10 0.63 -17.51
CA VAL A 215 0.89 -0.09 -18.33
C VAL A 215 0.85 0.37 -19.78
N SER A 216 -0.35 0.59 -20.33
CA SER A 216 -0.54 1.14 -21.68
C SER A 216 0.02 2.56 -21.80
N ASP A 217 -0.22 3.43 -20.82
CA ASP A 217 0.30 4.80 -20.82
C ASP A 217 1.84 4.83 -20.75
N ILE A 218 2.46 3.95 -19.96
CA ILE A 218 3.94 3.84 -19.88
C ILE A 218 4.53 3.54 -21.25
N HIS A 219 3.86 2.69 -22.04
CA HIS A 219 4.28 2.40 -23.41
C HIS A 219 4.29 3.65 -24.30
N VAL A 220 3.25 4.47 -24.19
CA VAL A 220 3.13 5.72 -24.96
C VAL A 220 4.15 6.76 -24.51
N GLU A 221 4.25 7.01 -23.20
CA GLU A 221 5.19 8.01 -22.65
C GLU A 221 6.64 7.71 -23.01
N LYS A 222 7.07 6.46 -22.85
CA LYS A 222 8.44 6.06 -23.18
C LYS A 222 8.67 5.87 -24.68
N GLY A 223 7.62 5.58 -25.44
CA GLY A 223 7.67 5.50 -26.91
C GLY A 223 7.83 6.87 -27.59
N VAL A 224 7.22 7.92 -27.04
CA VAL A 224 7.30 9.31 -27.55
C VAL A 224 8.61 10.02 -27.17
N THR A 225 9.32 9.55 -26.14
CA THR A 225 10.59 10.14 -25.68
C THR A 225 11.81 9.63 -26.49
N ARG A 226 11.59 8.86 -27.56
CA ARG A 226 12.60 8.45 -28.54
C ARG A 226 12.47 9.26 -29.82
#